data_AF-A0A967BNU2-F1
#
_entry.id   AF-A0A967BNU2-F1
#
_cell.length_a   1.000
_cell.length_b   1.000
_cell.length_c   1.000
_cell.angle_alpha   90.00
_cell.angle_beta   90.00
_cell.angle_gamma   90.00
#
_symmetry.space_group_name_H-M   'P 1'
#
loop_
_entity.id
_entity.type
_entity.pdbx_description
1 polymer ?
#
loop_
_entity_poly.entity_id
_entity_poly.type
_entity_poly.pdbx_seq_one_letter_code
_entity_poly.pdbx_strand_id
1 'polypeptide(L)'
;MAEMNRSYIAHITAQKEDGPRGDPILSPKLVKDFNNLMLLCDTHHRLIDIDDVKNHPVDILKTMKDVHENRIEQNCSIHPNMDTYIIIYKSNIGKNSPHISYESVCQYILPEHYPASPRAIELGLTNSTFNDKNNAFWTTEIINLETQFNEQLRQRIRNREINHISIFAMAPIPLLIKLGYYLNDIQNVEIHQPIREPKTWKWIDKCEDTKFIVNYPKYQYDTVALNISLSGTINNDRIVKTLGEKCSIYTITIENPFNDFLKCKKQLEQFSVSIKKLFNKIKSEYNSATPLHVFPAMPASTSIELGRVWMPKADMPLIIYDENTANNGFTKILTIKNE
;
A
#
# COMPACT_ATOMS: atom_id res chain seq x y z
N MET A 1 -25.61 36.32 -38.00
CA MET A 1 -24.32 35.59 -37.99
C MET A 1 -24.48 34.42 -37.04
N ALA A 2 -24.12 33.21 -37.43
CA ALA A 2 -24.19 32.04 -36.55
C ALA A 2 -23.32 32.27 -35.30
N GLU A 3 -23.83 31.91 -34.12
CA GLU A 3 -23.04 31.88 -32.89
C GLU A 3 -21.82 30.96 -33.11
N MET A 4 -20.63 31.51 -32.93
CA MET A 4 -19.37 30.79 -33.13
C MET A 4 -18.68 30.66 -31.78
N ASN A 5 -18.36 29.44 -31.36
CA ASN A 5 -17.58 29.18 -30.15
C ASN A 5 -16.14 29.68 -30.36
N ARG A 6 -15.84 30.86 -29.80
CA ARG A 6 -14.52 31.49 -29.87
C ARG A 6 -13.78 31.30 -28.56
N SER A 7 -12.48 31.01 -28.65
CA SER A 7 -11.57 31.00 -27.51
C SER A 7 -10.35 31.88 -27.81
N TYR A 8 -9.77 32.42 -26.75
CA TYR A 8 -8.68 33.39 -26.78
C TYR A 8 -7.62 32.99 -25.76
N ILE A 9 -6.36 33.16 -26.15
CA ILE A 9 -5.24 33.11 -25.21
C ILE A 9 -5.14 34.50 -24.56
N ALA A 10 -5.63 34.60 -23.32
CA ALA A 10 -5.53 35.78 -22.49
C ALA A 10 -4.19 35.79 -21.74
N HIS A 11 -3.68 36.99 -21.44
CA HIS A 11 -2.55 37.15 -20.55
C HIS A 11 -3.05 37.57 -19.16
N ILE A 12 -2.58 36.91 -18.11
CA ILE A 12 -2.86 37.29 -16.72
C ILE A 12 -2.29 38.69 -16.44
N THR A 13 -1.01 38.87 -16.75
CA THR A 13 -0.29 40.16 -16.80
C THR A 13 -0.19 40.56 -18.26
N ALA A 14 -0.77 41.70 -18.65
CA ALA A 14 -0.86 42.10 -20.05
C ALA A 14 0.50 42.12 -20.77
N GLN A 15 0.48 41.86 -22.08
CA GLN A 15 1.67 41.93 -22.92
C GLN A 15 2.29 43.34 -22.98
N LYS A 16 1.45 44.38 -22.94
CA LYS A 16 1.87 45.77 -22.94
C LYS A 16 1.77 46.35 -21.53
N GLU A 17 2.65 47.29 -21.22
CA GLU A 17 2.70 47.98 -19.92
C GLU A 17 1.41 48.76 -19.64
N ASP A 18 0.78 49.32 -20.68
CA ASP A 18 -0.47 50.08 -20.61
C ASP A 18 -1.73 49.22 -20.73
N GLY A 19 -1.58 47.89 -20.83
CA GLY A 19 -2.70 46.95 -20.91
C GLY A 19 -3.33 46.61 -19.56
N PRO A 20 -4.44 45.84 -19.54
CA PRO A 20 -5.08 45.37 -18.32
C PRO A 20 -4.08 44.63 -17.41
N ARG A 21 -3.83 45.16 -16.20
CA ARG A 21 -2.82 44.63 -15.26
C ARG A 21 -1.40 44.58 -15.85
N GLY A 22 -1.07 45.47 -16.79
CA GLY A 22 0.27 45.62 -17.33
C GLY A 22 1.26 46.13 -16.27
N ASP A 23 2.53 45.74 -16.41
CA ASP A 23 3.62 46.15 -15.54
C ASP A 23 4.90 46.40 -16.37
N PRO A 24 5.60 47.53 -16.22
CA PRO A 24 6.77 47.87 -17.03
C PRO A 24 7.92 46.86 -17.00
N ILE A 25 8.01 46.05 -15.94
CA ILE A 25 9.10 45.09 -15.74
C ILE A 25 8.62 43.67 -16.07
N LEU A 26 7.43 43.30 -15.60
CA LEU A 26 6.90 41.94 -15.71
C LEU A 26 6.25 41.69 -17.06
N SER A 27 5.57 42.68 -17.67
CA SER A 27 4.90 42.50 -18.96
C SER A 27 5.87 41.98 -20.02
N PRO A 28 7.01 42.62 -20.33
CA PRO A 28 7.92 42.11 -21.37
C PRO A 28 8.49 40.72 -21.05
N LYS A 29 8.64 40.37 -19.77
CA LYS A 29 9.19 39.08 -19.32
C LYS A 29 8.20 37.93 -19.44
N LEU A 30 6.92 38.18 -19.15
CA LEU A 30 5.89 37.15 -19.01
C LEU A 30 5.08 36.92 -20.29
N VAL A 31 5.26 37.71 -21.36
CA VAL A 31 4.50 37.56 -22.63
C VAL A 31 4.44 36.12 -23.14
N LYS A 32 5.55 35.38 -23.03
CA LYS A 32 5.65 34.00 -23.53
C LYS A 32 5.66 32.93 -22.44
N ASP A 33 5.48 33.33 -21.18
CA ASP A 33 5.47 32.39 -20.06
C ASP A 33 4.11 31.69 -19.99
N PHE A 34 4.10 30.36 -20.09
CA PHE A 34 2.88 29.56 -19.97
C PHE A 34 2.11 29.80 -18.67
N ASN A 35 2.82 30.14 -17.59
CA ASN A 35 2.20 30.48 -16.30
C ASN A 35 1.43 31.80 -16.35
N ASN A 36 1.68 32.64 -17.36
CA ASN A 36 1.00 33.92 -17.57
C ASN A 36 -0.13 33.82 -18.61
N LEU A 37 -0.31 32.68 -19.27
CA LEU A 37 -1.32 32.50 -20.31
C LEU A 37 -2.51 31.69 -19.80
N MET A 38 -3.72 32.08 -20.19
CA MET A 38 -4.98 31.38 -19.89
C MET A 38 -5.85 31.28 -21.13
N LEU A 39 -6.53 30.15 -21.32
CA LEU A 39 -7.51 30.00 -22.40
C LEU A 39 -8.91 30.39 -21.88
N LEU A 40 -9.53 31.40 -22.51
CA LEU A 40 -10.86 31.90 -22.13
C LEU A 40 -11.80 31.93 -23.34
N CYS A 41 -13.10 31.78 -23.11
CA CYS A 41 -14.08 32.06 -24.17
C CYS A 41 -14.23 33.57 -24.38
N ASP A 42 -14.83 33.98 -25.50
CA ASP A 42 -15.06 35.41 -25.85
C ASP A 42 -15.67 36.22 -24.69
N THR A 43 -16.75 35.72 -24.08
CA THR A 43 -17.45 36.39 -22.99
C THR A 43 -16.54 36.63 -21.79
N HIS A 44 -15.82 35.60 -21.34
CA HIS A 44 -14.97 35.72 -20.15
C HIS A 44 -13.66 36.47 -20.44
N HIS A 45 -13.13 36.42 -21.66
CA HIS A 45 -11.99 37.23 -22.06
C HIS A 45 -12.33 38.73 -21.96
N ARG A 46 -13.49 39.16 -22.48
CA ARG A 46 -13.93 40.56 -22.37
C ARG A 46 -14.22 40.96 -20.94
N LEU A 47 -14.84 40.06 -20.16
CA LEU A 47 -15.13 40.32 -18.75
C LEU A 47 -13.87 40.72 -17.98
N ILE A 48 -12.78 39.94 -18.11
CA ILE A 48 -11.59 40.18 -17.30
C ILE A 48 -10.70 41.33 -17.81
N ASP A 49 -10.76 41.65 -19.11
CA ASP A 49 -9.86 42.63 -19.74
C ASP A 49 -10.52 43.98 -20.04
N ILE A 50 -11.85 44.06 -20.04
CA ILE A 50 -12.61 45.26 -20.40
C ILE A 50 -13.65 45.58 -19.33
N ASP A 51 -14.56 44.64 -19.05
CA ASP A 51 -15.79 44.97 -18.32
C ASP A 51 -15.58 45.01 -16.80
N ASP A 52 -14.72 44.15 -16.25
CA ASP A 52 -14.49 44.02 -14.80
C ASP A 52 -13.03 43.73 -14.43
N VAL A 53 -12.11 44.54 -14.98
CA VAL A 53 -10.67 44.41 -14.74
C VAL A 53 -10.31 44.47 -13.25
N LYS A 54 -11.02 45.31 -12.48
CA LYS A 54 -10.71 45.58 -11.07
C LYS A 54 -10.93 44.36 -10.16
N ASN A 55 -11.96 43.55 -10.43
CA ASN A 55 -12.24 42.36 -9.63
C ASN A 55 -11.51 41.10 -10.12
N HIS A 56 -10.73 41.21 -11.20
CA HIS A 56 -9.92 40.12 -11.74
C HIS A 56 -8.42 40.48 -11.70
N PRO A 57 -7.83 40.75 -10.52
CA PRO A 57 -6.40 40.99 -10.40
C PRO A 57 -5.57 39.72 -10.67
N VAL A 58 -4.25 39.91 -10.83
CA VAL A 58 -3.28 38.86 -11.24
C VAL A 58 -3.32 37.62 -10.36
N ASP A 59 -3.43 37.78 -9.05
CA ASP A 59 -3.47 36.72 -8.04
C ASP A 59 -4.75 35.86 -8.14
N ILE A 60 -5.89 36.50 -8.39
CA ILE A 60 -7.17 35.80 -8.60
C ILE A 60 -7.12 35.00 -9.89
N LEU A 61 -6.64 35.59 -10.99
CA LEU A 61 -6.54 34.90 -12.27
C LEU A 61 -5.56 33.71 -12.23
N LYS A 62 -4.43 33.85 -11.52
CA LYS A 62 -3.52 32.73 -11.25
C LYS A 62 -4.21 31.62 -10.47
N THR A 63 -4.93 31.96 -9.40
CA THR A 63 -5.68 30.97 -8.62
C THR A 63 -6.73 30.26 -9.48
N MET A 64 -7.46 30.99 -10.32
CA MET A 64 -8.44 30.41 -11.24
C MET A 64 -7.80 29.48 -12.27
N LYS A 65 -6.64 29.87 -12.83
CA LYS A 65 -5.83 29.04 -13.73
C LYS A 65 -5.41 27.75 -13.02
N ASP A 66 -4.79 27.86 -11.84
CA ASP A 66 -4.29 26.71 -11.09
C ASP A 66 -5.42 25.73 -10.75
N VAL A 67 -6.56 26.22 -10.28
CA VAL A 67 -7.74 25.39 -9.99
C VAL A 67 -8.26 24.70 -11.26
N HIS A 68 -8.31 25.42 -12.38
CA HIS A 68 -8.78 24.86 -13.65
C HIS A 68 -7.81 23.80 -14.19
N GLU A 69 -6.52 24.11 -14.26
CA GLU A 69 -5.50 23.23 -14.81
C GLU A 69 -5.33 21.98 -13.96
N ASN A 70 -5.29 22.08 -12.63
CA ASN A 70 -5.28 20.91 -11.75
C ASN A 70 -6.50 20.02 -12.00
N ARG A 71 -7.70 20.61 -12.18
CA ARG A 71 -8.92 19.85 -12.47
C ARG A 71 -8.87 19.18 -13.85
N ILE A 72 -8.35 19.86 -14.87
CA ILE A 72 -8.21 19.27 -16.22
C ILE A 72 -7.15 18.18 -16.22
N GLU A 73 -6.00 18.42 -15.60
CA GLU A 73 -4.94 17.44 -15.43
C GLU A 73 -5.50 16.19 -14.75
N GLN A 74 -6.14 16.31 -13.58
CA GLN A 74 -6.77 15.16 -12.91
C GLN A 74 -7.76 14.38 -13.79
N ASN A 75 -8.60 15.07 -14.57
CA ASN A 75 -9.58 14.41 -15.43
C ASN A 75 -8.95 13.78 -16.68
N CYS A 76 -7.87 14.34 -17.19
CA CYS A 76 -7.18 13.88 -18.40
C CYS A 76 -6.02 12.92 -18.11
N SER A 77 -5.56 12.84 -16.86
CA SER A 77 -4.52 11.91 -16.39
C SER A 77 -5.02 10.48 -16.27
N ILE A 78 -6.32 10.21 -16.44
CA ILE A 78 -6.90 8.86 -16.40
C ILE A 78 -6.50 8.10 -17.67
N HIS A 79 -5.35 7.42 -17.64
CA HIS A 79 -4.90 6.57 -18.74
C HIS A 79 -5.59 5.19 -18.68
N PRO A 80 -5.92 4.56 -19.82
CA PRO A 80 -6.57 3.24 -19.86
C PRO A 80 -5.88 2.11 -19.06
N ASN A 81 -4.59 2.29 -18.73
CA ASN A 81 -3.76 1.31 -18.03
C ASN A 81 -3.60 1.63 -16.53
N MET A 82 -4.33 2.62 -16.00
CA MET A 82 -4.35 2.94 -14.56
C MET A 82 -5.47 2.19 -13.83
N ASP A 83 -6.16 1.28 -14.50
CA ASP A 83 -7.17 0.44 -13.91
C ASP A 83 -6.57 -0.48 -12.84
N THR A 84 -7.29 -0.69 -11.75
CA THR A 84 -6.86 -1.59 -10.67
C THR A 84 -8.00 -2.47 -10.21
N TYR A 85 -7.71 -3.75 -10.02
CA TYR A 85 -8.62 -4.67 -9.34
C TYR A 85 -8.47 -4.49 -7.83
N ILE A 86 -9.53 -4.04 -7.17
CA ILE A 86 -9.57 -3.92 -5.73
C ILE A 86 -9.79 -5.31 -5.12
N ILE A 87 -8.85 -5.78 -4.31
CA ILE A 87 -8.99 -7.00 -3.51
C ILE A 87 -9.22 -6.60 -2.06
N ILE A 88 -10.26 -7.15 -1.46
CA ILE A 88 -10.53 -7.02 -0.02
C ILE A 88 -10.36 -8.38 0.64
N TYR A 89 -9.49 -8.44 1.65
CA TYR A 89 -9.34 -9.63 2.48
C TYR A 89 -9.47 -9.29 3.97
N LYS A 90 -10.51 -9.82 4.61
CA LYS A 90 -10.80 -9.58 6.02
C LYS A 90 -11.21 -10.88 6.70
N SER A 91 -10.79 -11.04 7.96
CA SER A 91 -11.28 -12.08 8.84
C SER A 91 -11.24 -11.61 10.29
N ASN A 92 -11.89 -12.37 11.19
CA ASN A 92 -11.99 -12.00 12.59
C ASN A 92 -10.62 -12.02 13.29
N ILE A 93 -10.34 -10.99 14.09
CA ILE A 93 -9.13 -10.88 14.92
C ILE A 93 -9.60 -10.77 16.38
N GLY A 94 -9.37 -11.81 17.17
CA GLY A 94 -9.98 -11.97 18.48
C GLY A 94 -11.51 -11.85 18.41
N LYS A 95 -12.07 -10.83 19.09
CA LYS A 95 -13.53 -10.54 19.06
C LYS A 95 -13.92 -9.50 18.02
N ASN A 96 -12.95 -8.94 17.29
CA ASN A 96 -13.19 -7.83 16.37
C ASN A 96 -13.40 -8.36 14.95
N SER A 97 -14.45 -7.87 14.30
CA SER A 97 -14.73 -8.13 12.88
C SER A 97 -14.46 -6.85 12.09
N PRO A 98 -13.40 -6.79 11.26
CA PRO A 98 -13.10 -5.61 10.47
C PRO A 98 -14.21 -5.30 9.46
N HIS A 99 -14.58 -4.02 9.35
CA HIS A 99 -15.51 -3.55 8.32
C HIS A 99 -14.73 -2.83 7.22
N ILE A 100 -14.68 -3.46 6.04
CA ILE A 100 -14.08 -2.93 4.82
C ILE A 100 -15.04 -3.28 3.68
N SER A 101 -15.49 -2.27 2.94
CA SER A 101 -16.33 -2.41 1.74
C SER A 101 -15.68 -1.73 0.54
N TYR A 102 -16.11 -2.07 -0.67
CA TYR A 102 -15.67 -1.42 -1.91
C TYR A 102 -15.83 0.11 -1.83
N GLU A 103 -17.00 0.58 -1.39
CA GLU A 103 -17.34 2.00 -1.28
C GLU A 103 -16.42 2.72 -0.29
N SER A 104 -16.06 2.05 0.81
CA SER A 104 -15.19 2.63 1.84
C SER A 104 -13.76 2.84 1.37
N VAL A 105 -13.28 2.02 0.41
CA VAL A 105 -11.86 2.03 0.00
C VAL A 105 -11.60 2.61 -1.38
N CYS A 106 -12.60 2.68 -2.25
CA CYS A 106 -12.49 3.15 -3.63
C CYS A 106 -11.90 4.56 -3.75
N GLN A 107 -12.11 5.43 -2.77
CA GLN A 107 -11.55 6.78 -2.78
C GLN A 107 -10.03 6.82 -2.56
N TYR A 108 -9.44 5.80 -1.94
CA TYR A 108 -8.03 5.80 -1.54
C TYR A 108 -7.06 5.33 -2.63
N ILE A 109 -7.58 4.85 -3.76
CA ILE A 109 -6.78 4.52 -4.93
C ILE A 109 -6.61 5.70 -5.90
N LEU A 110 -7.40 6.78 -5.72
CA LEU A 110 -7.36 7.97 -6.57
C LEU A 110 -6.32 9.00 -6.06
N PRO A 111 -5.69 9.77 -6.98
CA PRO A 111 -5.87 9.73 -8.44
C PRO A 111 -4.98 8.70 -9.16
N GLU A 112 -4.10 7.99 -8.46
CA GLU A 112 -3.08 7.11 -9.05
C GLU A 112 -3.68 5.94 -9.83
N HIS A 113 -4.85 5.46 -9.41
CA HIS A 113 -5.59 4.36 -10.03
C HIS A 113 -7.10 4.60 -9.99
N TYR A 114 -7.82 3.94 -10.90
CA TYR A 114 -9.29 3.86 -10.86
C TYR A 114 -9.76 2.40 -10.85
N PRO A 115 -10.96 2.09 -10.30
CA PRO A 115 -11.43 0.72 -10.22
C PRO A 115 -11.65 0.11 -11.61
N ALA A 116 -11.07 -1.07 -11.85
CA ALA A 116 -11.31 -1.87 -13.05
C ALA A 116 -12.71 -2.50 -13.09
N SER A 117 -13.40 -2.54 -11.95
CA SER A 117 -14.71 -3.17 -11.76
C SER A 117 -15.54 -2.37 -10.75
N PRO A 118 -16.88 -2.32 -10.86
CA PRO A 118 -17.76 -1.65 -9.89
C PRO A 118 -17.88 -2.40 -8.55
N ARG A 119 -17.11 -3.47 -8.35
CA ARG A 119 -17.10 -4.28 -7.12
C ARG A 119 -15.69 -4.78 -6.82
N ALA A 120 -15.39 -4.92 -5.53
CA ALA A 120 -14.17 -5.56 -5.07
C ALA A 120 -14.22 -7.10 -5.22
N ILE A 121 -13.06 -7.72 -5.36
CA ILE A 121 -12.86 -9.16 -5.21
C ILE A 121 -12.69 -9.44 -3.73
N GLU A 122 -13.68 -10.09 -3.11
CA GLU A 122 -13.65 -10.45 -1.68
C GLU A 122 -13.12 -11.87 -1.50
N LEU A 123 -12.05 -12.02 -0.71
CA LEU A 123 -11.39 -13.32 -0.44
C LEU A 123 -11.74 -13.91 0.93
N GLY A 124 -12.38 -13.14 1.81
CA GLY A 124 -12.70 -13.54 3.19
C GLY A 124 -14.07 -14.21 3.31
N LEU A 125 -14.31 -14.90 4.42
CA LEU A 125 -15.64 -15.40 4.76
C LEU A 125 -16.55 -14.28 5.24
N THR A 126 -17.76 -14.24 4.71
CA THR A 126 -18.82 -13.35 5.19
C THR A 126 -19.53 -13.96 6.39
N ASN A 127 -19.80 -13.17 7.43
CA ASN A 127 -20.59 -13.56 8.61
C ASN A 127 -20.04 -14.79 9.38
N SER A 128 -18.71 -15.02 9.34
CA SER A 128 -18.07 -16.05 10.15
C SER A 128 -18.19 -15.72 11.65
N THR A 129 -18.66 -16.68 12.45
CA THR A 129 -18.70 -16.58 13.92
C THR A 129 -17.42 -17.11 14.58
N PHE A 130 -16.55 -17.76 13.80
CA PHE A 130 -15.28 -18.29 14.29
C PHE A 130 -14.23 -17.18 14.43
N ASN A 131 -13.27 -17.37 15.34
CA ASN A 131 -12.13 -16.49 15.51
C ASN A 131 -10.85 -17.30 15.78
N ASP A 132 -9.72 -16.59 15.78
CA ASP A 132 -8.36 -17.08 15.97
C ASP A 132 -8.07 -17.90 17.24
N LYS A 133 -9.03 -17.99 18.17
CA LYS A 133 -8.93 -18.89 19.34
C LYS A 133 -9.24 -20.34 19.01
N ASN A 134 -10.01 -20.60 17.94
CA ASN A 134 -10.49 -21.94 17.60
C ASN A 134 -9.61 -22.57 16.51
N ASN A 135 -9.15 -23.81 16.68
CA ASN A 135 -8.39 -24.50 15.63
C ASN A 135 -9.17 -24.64 14.31
N ALA A 136 -10.49 -24.80 14.38
CA ALA A 136 -11.35 -24.85 13.20
C ALA A 136 -11.29 -23.54 12.38
N PHE A 137 -11.13 -22.38 13.03
CA PHE A 137 -10.99 -21.09 12.35
C PHE A 137 -9.83 -21.13 11.37
N TRP A 138 -8.64 -21.54 11.84
CA TRP A 138 -7.43 -21.53 11.02
C TRP A 138 -7.57 -22.44 9.80
N THR A 139 -8.04 -23.67 10.00
CA THR A 139 -8.25 -24.62 8.89
C THR A 139 -9.26 -24.07 7.88
N THR A 140 -10.40 -23.55 8.35
CA THR A 140 -11.45 -23.04 7.47
C THR A 140 -11.01 -21.77 6.72
N GLU A 141 -10.36 -20.82 7.38
CA GLU A 141 -9.88 -19.59 6.76
C GLU A 141 -8.78 -19.85 5.72
N ILE A 142 -7.85 -20.77 6.00
CA ILE A 142 -6.79 -21.14 5.04
C ILE A 142 -7.39 -21.78 3.79
N ILE A 143 -8.30 -22.75 3.95
CA ILE A 143 -8.97 -23.42 2.84
C ILE A 143 -9.79 -22.41 2.04
N ASN A 144 -10.55 -21.54 2.71
CA ASN A 144 -11.35 -20.53 2.02
C ASN A 144 -10.48 -19.56 1.22
N LEU A 145 -9.41 -19.01 1.83
CA LEU A 145 -8.50 -18.09 1.16
C LEU A 145 -7.90 -18.73 -0.10
N GLU A 146 -7.46 -19.98 -0.01
CA GLU A 146 -6.92 -20.73 -1.15
C GLU A 146 -7.96 -20.92 -2.26
N THR A 147 -9.16 -21.38 -1.91
CA THR A 147 -10.25 -21.59 -2.85
C THR A 147 -10.64 -20.29 -3.56
N GLN A 148 -10.91 -19.22 -2.80
CA GLN A 148 -11.31 -17.93 -3.35
C GLN A 148 -10.22 -17.32 -4.24
N PHE A 149 -8.95 -17.43 -3.84
CA PHE A 149 -7.84 -16.97 -4.66
C PHE A 149 -7.76 -17.75 -5.98
N ASN A 150 -7.89 -19.07 -5.93
CA ASN A 150 -7.82 -19.92 -7.11
C ASN A 150 -8.98 -19.67 -8.09
N GLU A 151 -10.19 -19.51 -7.57
CA GLU A 151 -11.40 -19.31 -8.37
C GLU A 151 -11.49 -17.90 -8.98
N GLN A 152 -11.15 -16.86 -8.20
CA GLN A 152 -11.39 -15.47 -8.62
C GLN A 152 -10.17 -14.80 -9.25
N LEU A 153 -8.94 -15.22 -8.91
CA LEU A 153 -7.71 -14.49 -9.25
C LEU A 153 -6.72 -15.30 -10.08
N ARG A 154 -6.43 -16.56 -9.72
CA ARG A 154 -5.31 -17.32 -10.31
C ARG A 154 -5.37 -17.39 -11.83
N GLN A 155 -6.54 -17.65 -12.40
CA GLN A 155 -6.72 -17.72 -13.86
C GLN A 155 -6.55 -16.36 -14.53
N ARG A 156 -7.17 -15.32 -13.98
CA ARG A 156 -7.11 -13.95 -14.51
C ARG A 156 -5.70 -13.40 -14.50
N ILE A 157 -4.95 -13.66 -13.42
CA ILE A 157 -3.52 -13.33 -13.30
C ILE A 157 -2.71 -14.07 -14.37
N ARG A 158 -2.91 -15.38 -14.53
CA ARG A 158 -2.17 -16.19 -15.51
C ARG A 158 -2.44 -15.75 -16.95
N ASN A 159 -3.68 -15.36 -17.24
CA ASN A 159 -4.11 -14.87 -18.55
C ASN A 159 -3.72 -13.40 -18.80
N ARG A 160 -3.09 -12.72 -17.82
CA ARG A 160 -2.75 -11.29 -17.86
C ARG A 160 -3.97 -10.38 -18.07
N GLU A 161 -5.11 -10.77 -17.53
CA GLU A 161 -6.33 -9.96 -17.50
C GLU A 161 -6.27 -8.90 -16.39
N ILE A 162 -5.40 -9.09 -15.40
CA ILE A 162 -5.19 -8.17 -14.29
C ILE A 162 -3.81 -7.54 -14.43
N ASN A 163 -3.77 -6.24 -14.72
CA ASN A 163 -2.53 -5.48 -14.86
C ASN A 163 -2.02 -4.87 -13.55
N HIS A 164 -2.95 -4.51 -12.66
CA HIS A 164 -2.63 -3.92 -11.36
C HIS A 164 -3.67 -4.34 -10.31
N ILE A 165 -3.23 -4.52 -9.07
CA ILE A 165 -4.04 -4.92 -7.93
C ILE A 165 -3.85 -3.93 -6.78
N SER A 166 -4.93 -3.41 -6.22
CA SER A 166 -4.92 -2.64 -4.97
C SER A 166 -5.53 -3.48 -3.85
N ILE A 167 -4.74 -3.78 -2.82
CA ILE A 167 -5.13 -4.71 -1.74
C ILE A 167 -5.45 -3.96 -0.47
N PHE A 168 -6.64 -4.19 0.07
CA PHE A 168 -7.08 -3.71 1.37
C PHE A 168 -7.34 -4.91 2.27
N ALA A 169 -6.46 -5.14 3.24
CA ALA A 169 -6.53 -6.34 4.06
C ALA A 169 -6.45 -6.08 5.57
N MET A 170 -7.27 -6.82 6.32
CA MET A 170 -7.26 -6.84 7.77
C MET A 170 -7.64 -8.24 8.26
N ALA A 171 -6.63 -9.06 8.54
CA ALA A 171 -6.77 -10.43 9.02
C ALA A 171 -5.59 -10.75 9.97
N PRO A 172 -5.66 -11.86 10.73
CA PRO A 172 -4.51 -12.35 11.49
C PRO A 172 -3.25 -12.51 10.62
N ILE A 173 -2.08 -12.24 11.21
CA ILE A 173 -0.79 -12.16 10.52
C ILE A 173 -0.50 -13.39 9.66
N PRO A 174 -0.71 -14.65 10.12
CA PRO A 174 -0.44 -15.83 9.29
C PRO A 174 -1.23 -15.84 7.98
N LEU A 175 -2.51 -15.44 8.03
CA LEU A 175 -3.37 -15.42 6.84
C LEU A 175 -2.94 -14.33 5.85
N LEU A 176 -2.47 -13.19 6.35
CA LEU A 176 -1.91 -12.13 5.52
C LEU A 176 -0.60 -12.57 4.84
N ILE A 177 0.27 -13.27 5.55
CA ILE A 177 1.48 -13.88 4.96
C ILE A 177 1.10 -14.90 3.88
N LYS A 178 0.06 -15.72 4.14
CA LYS A 178 -0.44 -16.70 3.16
C LYS A 178 -1.03 -16.03 1.91
N LEU A 179 -1.76 -14.92 2.06
CA LEU A 179 -2.24 -14.11 0.93
C LEU A 179 -1.05 -13.56 0.12
N GLY A 180 -0.04 -13.03 0.81
CA GLY A 180 1.19 -12.57 0.17
C GLY A 180 1.89 -13.66 -0.65
N TYR A 181 1.99 -14.87 -0.10
CA TYR A 181 2.53 -16.04 -0.79
C TYR A 181 1.81 -16.32 -2.12
N TYR A 182 0.47 -16.27 -2.13
CA TYR A 182 -0.29 -16.50 -3.35
C TYR A 182 -0.10 -15.40 -4.41
N LEU A 183 0.07 -14.15 -3.96
CA LEU A 183 0.29 -12.99 -4.84
C LEU A 183 1.69 -12.93 -5.44
N ASN A 184 2.71 -13.46 -4.74
CA ASN A 184 4.13 -13.39 -5.11
C ASN A 184 4.63 -11.96 -5.44
N ASP A 185 5.90 -11.85 -5.84
CA ASP A 185 6.54 -10.56 -6.16
C ASP A 185 6.55 -10.23 -7.67
N ILE A 186 5.98 -11.09 -8.52
CA ILE A 186 5.86 -10.87 -9.97
C ILE A 186 4.66 -9.97 -10.28
N GLN A 187 3.61 -10.05 -9.46
CA GLN A 187 2.39 -9.27 -9.66
C GLN A 187 2.60 -7.80 -9.31
N ASN A 188 2.06 -6.91 -10.14
CA ASN A 188 2.01 -5.48 -9.87
C ASN A 188 0.91 -5.21 -8.85
N VAL A 189 1.30 -5.07 -7.59
CA VAL A 189 0.39 -4.99 -6.43
C VAL A 189 0.77 -3.79 -5.58
N GLU A 190 -0.21 -2.93 -5.33
CA GLU A 190 -0.18 -1.94 -4.27
C GLU A 190 -0.89 -2.48 -3.02
N ILE A 191 -0.16 -2.56 -1.91
CA ILE A 191 -0.72 -2.98 -0.62
C ILE A 191 -1.10 -1.71 0.15
N HIS A 192 -2.35 -1.63 0.58
CA HIS A 192 -2.84 -0.60 1.50
C HIS A 192 -3.03 -1.18 2.89
N GLN A 193 -2.89 -0.34 3.90
CA GLN A 193 -3.20 -0.70 5.29
C GLN A 193 -3.90 0.46 6.01
N PRO A 194 -4.62 0.17 7.10
CA PRO A 194 -5.16 1.21 7.97
C PRO A 194 -4.03 2.00 8.63
N ILE A 195 -4.07 3.32 8.50
CA ILE A 195 -3.35 4.28 9.34
C ILE A 195 -4.29 4.66 10.49
N ARG A 196 -3.78 4.71 11.72
CA ARG A 196 -4.63 4.98 12.90
C ARG A 196 -4.82 6.46 13.12
N GLU A 197 -3.76 7.25 12.93
CA GLU A 197 -3.75 8.69 13.18
C GLU A 197 -3.11 9.44 11.99
N PRO A 198 -3.92 10.09 11.11
CA PRO A 198 -5.38 10.05 11.08
C PRO A 198 -5.93 8.70 10.58
N LYS A 199 -7.19 8.39 10.90
CA LYS A 199 -7.86 7.16 10.44
C LYS A 199 -8.10 7.19 8.92
N THR A 200 -7.22 6.55 8.15
CA THR A 200 -7.27 6.52 6.67
C THR A 200 -6.65 5.23 6.13
N TRP A 201 -6.81 4.97 4.83
CA TRP A 201 -6.02 3.97 4.09
C TRP A 201 -5.02 4.60 3.12
N LYS A 202 -5.05 5.94 2.98
CA LYS A 202 -4.14 6.67 2.12
C LYS A 202 -2.75 6.69 2.75
N TRP A 203 -1.74 6.26 2.00
CA TRP A 203 -0.35 6.41 2.40
C TRP A 203 0.02 7.88 2.57
N ILE A 204 0.91 8.18 3.53
CA ILE A 204 1.47 9.52 3.67
C ILE A 204 2.59 9.69 2.64
N ASP A 205 2.55 10.76 1.85
CA ASP A 205 3.50 10.98 0.75
C ASP A 205 4.95 11.16 1.23
N LYS A 206 5.12 11.82 2.39
CA LYS A 206 6.43 12.11 2.99
C LYS A 206 6.48 11.57 4.42
N CYS A 207 7.39 10.64 4.63
CA CYS A 207 7.67 9.99 5.89
C CYS A 207 9.19 9.91 6.09
N GLU A 208 9.61 9.79 7.34
CA GLU A 208 11.00 9.51 7.68
C GLU A 208 11.37 8.06 7.32
N ASP A 209 12.65 7.85 7.05
CA ASP A 209 13.18 6.52 6.76
C ASP A 209 13.14 5.64 8.00
N THR A 210 12.70 4.41 7.83
CA THR A 210 12.72 3.42 8.91
C THR A 210 14.00 2.61 8.82
N LYS A 211 14.85 2.73 9.84
CA LYS A 211 16.03 1.88 9.99
C LYS A 211 15.63 0.52 10.57
N PHE A 212 15.57 -0.50 9.70
CA PHE A 212 15.42 -1.89 10.13
C PHE A 212 16.75 -2.40 10.70
N ILE A 213 16.70 -2.90 11.94
CA ILE A 213 17.83 -3.42 12.69
C ILE A 213 17.75 -4.94 12.65
N VAL A 214 18.86 -5.59 12.28
CA VAL A 214 18.98 -7.05 12.29
C VAL A 214 19.96 -7.47 13.38
N ASN A 215 19.49 -8.28 14.32
CA ASN A 215 20.30 -8.92 15.33
C ASN A 215 20.51 -10.40 14.98
N TYR A 216 21.76 -10.83 15.02
CA TYR A 216 22.18 -12.19 14.68
C TYR A 216 22.28 -13.06 15.94
N PRO A 217 22.02 -14.37 15.83
CA PRO A 217 22.21 -15.28 16.95
C PRO A 217 23.69 -15.36 17.34
N LYS A 218 23.96 -15.50 18.64
CA LYS A 218 25.33 -15.68 19.15
C LYS A 218 25.89 -17.08 18.87
N TYR A 219 25.01 -18.08 18.80
CA TYR A 219 25.33 -19.48 18.58
C TYR A 219 24.46 -20.04 17.45
N GLN A 220 25.04 -20.92 16.65
CA GLN A 220 24.33 -21.62 15.59
C GLN A 220 23.88 -23.01 16.08
N TYR A 221 22.62 -23.32 15.82
CA TYR A 221 21.95 -24.59 16.06
C TYR A 221 21.10 -24.96 14.85
N ASP A 222 20.77 -26.23 14.72
CA ASP A 222 19.97 -26.78 13.60
C ASP A 222 18.56 -26.20 13.52
N THR A 223 17.95 -25.88 14.67
CA THR A 223 16.68 -25.16 14.73
C THR A 223 16.93 -23.67 14.58
N VAL A 224 16.27 -23.04 13.60
CA VAL A 224 16.40 -21.62 13.31
C VAL A 224 15.05 -20.91 13.38
N ALA A 225 15.05 -19.73 13.98
CA ALA A 225 13.88 -18.88 14.12
C ALA A 225 14.15 -17.46 13.61
N LEU A 226 13.09 -16.85 13.07
CA LEU A 226 13.03 -15.44 12.71
C LEU A 226 12.00 -14.75 13.61
N ASN A 227 12.50 -13.92 14.52
CA ASN A 227 11.73 -12.98 15.32
C ASN A 227 11.52 -11.68 14.51
N ILE A 228 10.27 -11.34 14.19
CA ILE A 228 9.92 -10.07 13.54
C ILE A 228 9.21 -9.21 14.58
N SER A 229 9.92 -8.23 15.14
CA SER A 229 9.43 -7.35 16.21
C SER A 229 9.28 -5.91 15.68
N LEU A 230 8.20 -5.62 14.98
CA LEU A 230 7.96 -4.33 14.30
C LEU A 230 6.78 -3.56 14.90
N SER A 231 5.62 -4.20 15.07
CA SER A 231 4.44 -3.60 15.70
C SER A 231 4.43 -3.75 17.23
N GLY A 232 5.35 -4.55 17.76
CA GLY A 232 5.55 -4.80 19.18
C GLY A 232 6.82 -5.62 19.38
N THR A 233 7.32 -5.64 20.62
CA THR A 233 8.54 -6.38 20.97
C THR A 233 8.20 -7.82 21.38
N ILE A 234 8.85 -8.80 20.73
CA ILE A 234 8.81 -10.20 21.14
C ILE A 234 10.13 -10.54 21.85
N ASN A 235 10.05 -10.87 23.14
CA ASN A 235 11.20 -11.35 23.89
C ASN A 235 11.61 -12.76 23.45
N ASN A 236 12.91 -12.98 23.21
CA ASN A 236 13.43 -14.26 22.72
C ASN A 236 13.12 -15.45 23.64
N ASP A 237 13.00 -15.25 24.95
CA ASP A 237 12.60 -16.31 25.90
C ASP A 237 11.25 -16.97 25.54
N ARG A 238 10.36 -16.20 24.91
CA ARG A 238 9.06 -16.71 24.46
C ARG A 238 9.19 -17.65 23.26
N ILE A 239 10.17 -17.41 22.39
CA ILE A 239 10.52 -18.28 21.26
C ILE A 239 11.25 -19.52 21.77
N VAL A 240 12.19 -19.36 22.71
CA VAL A 240 12.89 -20.45 23.37
C VAL A 240 11.91 -21.39 24.09
N LYS A 241 10.87 -20.86 24.75
CA LYS A 241 9.81 -21.69 25.36
C LYS A 241 9.07 -22.55 24.33
N THR A 242 8.97 -22.10 23.08
CA THR A 242 8.27 -22.82 22.00
C THR A 242 9.19 -23.82 21.26
N LEU A 243 10.46 -23.49 21.06
CA LEU A 243 11.39 -24.29 20.24
C LEU A 243 12.47 -25.04 21.03
N GLY A 244 12.67 -24.69 22.30
CA GLY A 244 13.76 -25.16 23.14
C GLY A 244 15.00 -24.26 23.12
N GLU A 245 15.91 -24.51 24.07
CA GLU A 245 17.14 -23.73 24.29
C GLU A 245 18.13 -23.75 23.12
N LYS A 246 18.08 -24.81 22.30
CA LYS A 246 18.99 -24.99 21.15
C LYS A 246 18.38 -24.47 19.85
N CYS A 247 18.04 -23.19 19.83
CA CYS A 247 17.55 -22.52 18.63
C CYS A 247 18.33 -21.23 18.33
N SER A 248 18.58 -20.99 17.04
CA SER A 248 19.26 -19.78 16.56
C SER A 248 18.20 -18.75 16.21
N ILE A 249 18.17 -17.63 16.93
CA ILE A 249 17.14 -16.60 16.74
C ILE A 249 17.74 -15.40 16.03
N TYR A 250 17.36 -15.23 14.76
CA TYR A 250 17.53 -13.98 14.02
C TYR A 250 16.40 -13.04 14.39
N THR A 251 16.71 -11.78 14.64
CA THR A 251 15.68 -10.77 14.93
C THR A 251 15.76 -9.63 13.95
N ILE A 252 14.63 -9.26 13.35
CA ILE A 252 14.46 -7.99 12.62
C ILE A 252 13.51 -7.10 13.41
N THR A 253 13.93 -5.87 13.68
CA THR A 253 13.20 -4.91 14.51
C THR A 253 13.47 -3.48 14.05
N ILE A 254 12.88 -2.51 14.76
CA ILE A 254 13.12 -1.08 14.63
C ILE A 254 13.48 -0.53 16.01
N GLU A 255 14.03 0.69 16.08
CA GLU A 255 14.47 1.28 17.37
C GLU A 255 13.38 1.27 18.44
N ASN A 256 12.16 1.66 18.04
CA ASN A 256 10.98 1.64 18.90
C ASN A 256 9.87 0.88 18.17
N PRO A 257 9.63 -0.42 18.45
CA PRO A 257 8.53 -1.17 17.86
C PRO A 257 7.16 -0.67 18.37
N PHE A 258 6.27 -0.25 17.47
CA PHE A 258 4.91 0.17 17.82
C PHE A 258 3.94 -0.03 16.66
N ASN A 259 2.66 -0.22 16.94
CA ASN A 259 1.66 -0.65 15.96
C ASN A 259 1.26 0.36 14.86
N ASP A 260 1.77 1.60 14.91
CA ASP A 260 1.44 2.69 13.97
C ASP A 260 2.69 3.25 13.27
N PHE A 261 3.83 2.55 13.27
CA PHE A 261 5.08 3.09 12.72
C PHE A 261 5.09 3.20 11.19
N LEU A 262 4.33 2.34 10.53
CA LEU A 262 4.33 2.21 9.08
C LEU A 262 3.25 3.10 8.47
N LYS A 263 3.68 4.20 7.86
CA LYS A 263 2.81 5.28 7.39
C LYS A 263 2.94 5.59 5.89
N CYS A 264 3.89 5.00 5.18
CA CYS A 264 4.13 5.28 3.77
C CYS A 264 4.69 4.08 2.99
N LYS A 265 4.61 4.16 1.65
CA LYS A 265 5.13 3.13 0.72
C LYS A 265 6.63 2.89 0.89
N LYS A 266 7.42 3.97 1.05
CA LYS A 266 8.89 3.88 1.19
C LYS A 266 9.33 3.00 2.36
N GLN A 267 8.63 3.05 3.49
CA GLN A 267 8.96 2.20 4.65
C GLN A 267 8.65 0.72 4.37
N LEU A 268 7.59 0.42 3.61
CA LEU A 268 7.27 -0.94 3.19
C LEU A 268 8.32 -1.49 2.21
N GLU A 269 8.79 -0.66 1.29
CA GLU A 269 9.91 -0.98 0.39
C GLU A 269 11.22 -1.26 1.17
N GLN A 270 11.52 -0.43 2.17
CA GLN A 270 12.68 -0.64 3.06
C GLN A 270 12.58 -1.96 3.84
N PHE A 271 11.37 -2.32 4.30
CA PHE A 271 11.12 -3.63 4.88
C PHE A 271 11.38 -4.75 3.87
N SER A 272 10.80 -4.65 2.66
CA SER A 272 10.95 -5.62 1.57
C SER A 272 12.43 -5.88 1.23
N VAL A 273 13.24 -4.82 1.12
CA VAL A 273 14.69 -4.94 0.89
C VAL A 273 15.40 -5.62 2.07
N SER A 274 15.06 -5.22 3.30
CA SER A 274 15.71 -5.74 4.51
C SER A 274 15.42 -7.22 4.71
N ILE A 275 14.18 -7.65 4.49
CA ILE A 275 13.78 -9.04 4.67
C ILE A 275 14.34 -9.94 3.56
N LYS A 276 14.39 -9.48 2.30
CA LYS A 276 15.05 -10.23 1.21
C LYS A 276 16.53 -10.48 1.51
N LYS A 277 17.24 -9.47 2.03
CA LYS A 277 18.64 -9.62 2.46
C LYS A 277 18.77 -10.60 3.62
N LEU A 278 17.86 -10.54 4.59
CA LEU A 278 17.87 -11.43 5.74
C LEU A 278 17.57 -12.88 5.36
N PHE A 279 16.57 -13.14 4.52
CA PHE A 279 16.31 -14.48 3.98
C PHE A 279 17.53 -15.06 3.27
N ASN A 280 18.17 -14.28 2.39
CA ASN A 280 19.41 -14.72 1.74
C ASN A 280 20.54 -15.01 2.72
N LYS A 281 20.69 -14.17 3.77
CA LYS A 281 21.71 -14.37 4.80
C LYS A 281 21.45 -15.66 5.60
N ILE A 282 20.24 -15.85 6.12
CA ILE A 282 19.89 -17.07 6.87
C ILE A 282 20.11 -18.30 5.99
N LYS A 283 19.57 -18.30 4.77
CA LYS A 283 19.75 -19.39 3.82
C LYS A 283 21.21 -19.72 3.53
N SER A 284 22.11 -18.74 3.51
CA SER A 284 23.55 -19.01 3.30
C SER A 284 24.20 -19.82 4.42
N GLU A 285 23.56 -19.90 5.59
CA GLU A 285 24.08 -20.60 6.77
C GLU A 285 23.34 -21.91 7.09
N TYR A 286 22.28 -22.22 6.34
CA TYR A 286 21.41 -23.38 6.58
C TYR A 286 21.16 -24.15 5.28
N ASN A 287 20.76 -25.42 5.41
CA ASN A 287 20.30 -26.19 4.28
C ASN A 287 18.98 -25.60 3.75
N SER A 288 18.77 -25.61 2.42
CA SER A 288 17.54 -25.13 1.80
C SER A 288 16.27 -25.87 2.28
N ALA A 289 16.39 -27.10 2.78
CA ALA A 289 15.29 -27.87 3.35
C ALA A 289 15.03 -27.59 4.84
N THR A 290 15.93 -26.87 5.53
CA THR A 290 15.75 -26.53 6.95
C THR A 290 14.58 -25.54 7.09
N PRO A 291 13.52 -25.86 7.87
CA PRO A 291 12.41 -24.92 8.06
C PRO A 291 12.83 -23.73 8.92
N LEU A 292 12.47 -22.51 8.47
CA LEU A 292 12.60 -21.28 9.25
C LEU A 292 11.32 -21.04 10.07
N HIS A 293 11.43 -21.05 11.39
CA HIS A 293 10.31 -20.78 12.29
C HIS A 293 10.10 -19.26 12.45
N VAL A 294 8.98 -18.73 11.96
CA VAL A 294 8.71 -17.28 11.95
C VAL A 294 7.75 -16.91 13.07
N PHE A 295 8.15 -15.96 13.91
CA PHE A 295 7.40 -15.40 15.03
C PHE A 295 7.14 -13.91 14.79
N PRO A 296 5.99 -13.55 14.21
CA PRO A 296 5.75 -12.19 13.75
C PRO A 296 4.90 -11.34 14.69
N ALA A 297 5.35 -10.12 14.94
CA ALA A 297 4.59 -8.98 15.44
C ALA A 297 4.82 -7.81 14.49
N MET A 298 3.96 -7.67 13.47
CA MET A 298 4.19 -6.74 12.36
C MET A 298 2.88 -6.17 11.76
N PRO A 299 2.93 -4.98 11.12
CA PRO A 299 1.79 -4.40 10.41
C PRO A 299 1.23 -5.28 9.29
N ALA A 300 -0.05 -5.08 8.96
CA ALA A 300 -0.76 -5.88 7.95
C ALA A 300 -0.06 -5.90 6.58
N SER A 301 0.38 -4.73 6.10
CA SER A 301 1.05 -4.64 4.80
C SER A 301 2.41 -5.35 4.78
N THR A 302 3.21 -5.23 5.85
CA THR A 302 4.47 -5.98 5.96
C THR A 302 4.24 -7.49 6.02
N SER A 303 3.12 -7.96 6.60
CA SER A 303 2.78 -9.38 6.63
C SER A 303 2.52 -9.92 5.23
N ILE A 304 1.76 -9.18 4.41
CA ILE A 304 1.54 -9.53 3.00
C ILE A 304 2.87 -9.48 2.25
N GLU A 305 3.66 -8.42 2.44
CA GLU A 305 4.94 -8.27 1.75
C GLU A 305 5.92 -9.39 2.11
N LEU A 306 5.99 -9.84 3.37
CA LEU A 306 6.79 -11.00 3.79
C LEU A 306 6.43 -12.27 3.00
N GLY A 307 5.14 -12.50 2.76
CA GLY A 307 4.67 -13.61 1.94
C GLY A 307 5.03 -13.44 0.46
N ARG A 308 4.90 -12.22 -0.08
CA ARG A 308 5.17 -11.93 -1.50
C ARG A 308 6.63 -12.12 -1.88
N VAL A 309 7.53 -11.67 -1.01
CA VAL A 309 8.98 -11.70 -1.28
C VAL A 309 9.63 -13.06 -1.07
N TRP A 310 8.91 -14.02 -0.49
CA TRP A 310 9.38 -15.39 -0.34
C TRP A 310 9.35 -16.12 -1.69
N MET A 311 10.49 -16.68 -2.09
CA MET A 311 10.64 -17.31 -3.41
C MET A 311 10.50 -18.84 -3.34
N PRO A 312 9.51 -19.46 -4.02
CA PRO A 312 9.23 -20.90 -3.93
C PRO A 312 10.39 -21.85 -4.24
N LYS A 313 11.28 -21.45 -5.14
CA LYS A 313 12.41 -22.28 -5.57
C LYS A 313 13.72 -21.98 -4.85
N ALA A 314 13.78 -20.88 -4.10
CA ALA A 314 15.04 -20.36 -3.61
C ALA A 314 15.09 -20.22 -2.09
N ASP A 315 13.97 -19.96 -1.42
CA ASP A 315 13.96 -19.70 0.01
C ASP A 315 13.57 -20.92 0.84
N MET A 316 14.02 -20.95 2.09
CA MET A 316 13.73 -22.03 3.03
C MET A 316 12.22 -22.12 3.32
N PRO A 317 11.65 -23.31 3.60
CA PRO A 317 10.28 -23.44 4.06
C PRO A 317 10.02 -22.58 5.30
N LEU A 318 8.86 -21.92 5.37
CA LEU A 318 8.47 -21.11 6.52
C LEU A 318 7.45 -21.86 7.38
N ILE A 319 7.69 -21.92 8.69
CA ILE A 319 6.68 -22.33 9.68
C ILE A 319 6.20 -21.07 10.39
N ILE A 320 4.95 -20.68 10.17
CA ILE A 320 4.41 -19.43 10.69
C ILE A 320 3.66 -19.70 12.00
N TYR A 321 4.03 -18.94 13.03
CA TYR A 321 3.39 -18.96 14.34
C TYR A 321 2.46 -17.76 14.52
N ASP A 322 1.44 -17.94 15.35
CA ASP A 322 0.56 -16.87 15.84
C ASP A 322 0.60 -16.85 17.35
N GLU A 323 0.60 -15.65 17.93
CA GLU A 323 0.48 -15.47 19.38
C GLU A 323 -0.99 -15.27 19.75
N ASN A 324 -1.51 -16.20 20.54
CA ASN A 324 -2.84 -16.04 21.13
C ASN A 324 -2.77 -16.29 22.63
N THR A 325 -3.20 -15.31 23.42
CA THR A 325 -3.26 -15.44 24.90
C THR A 325 -4.22 -16.54 25.33
N ALA A 326 -5.21 -16.91 24.50
CA ALA A 326 -6.09 -18.04 24.76
C ALA A 326 -5.39 -19.40 24.65
N ASN A 327 -4.25 -19.47 23.94
CA ASN A 327 -3.52 -20.70 23.65
C ASN A 327 -2.15 -20.77 24.36
N ASN A 328 -1.96 -19.99 25.43
CA ASN A 328 -0.73 -19.94 26.24
C ASN A 328 0.55 -19.59 25.47
N GLY A 329 0.46 -18.80 24.40
CA GLY A 329 1.60 -18.23 23.69
C GLY A 329 1.57 -18.52 22.19
N PHE A 330 2.74 -18.86 21.62
CA PHE A 330 2.87 -19.10 20.19
C PHE A 330 2.40 -20.50 19.80
N THR A 331 1.50 -20.55 18.82
CA THR A 331 1.04 -21.79 18.19
C THR A 331 1.40 -21.81 16.72
N LYS A 332 1.84 -22.98 16.21
CA LYS A 332 2.08 -23.17 14.78
C LYS A 332 0.74 -23.14 14.04
N ILE A 333 0.61 -22.24 13.05
CA ILE A 333 -0.62 -22.07 12.29
C ILE A 333 -0.51 -22.69 10.90
N LEU A 334 0.52 -22.33 10.13
CA LEU A 334 0.66 -22.81 8.76
C LEU A 334 2.11 -23.03 8.38
N THR A 335 2.30 -23.71 7.25
CA THR A 335 3.61 -23.90 6.66
C THR A 335 3.56 -23.49 5.20
N ILE A 336 4.53 -22.70 4.77
CA ILE A 336 4.81 -22.39 3.37
C ILE A 336 6.03 -23.23 3.00
N LYS A 337 5.93 -24.02 1.93
CA LYS A 337 6.98 -24.97 1.55
C LYS A 337 7.33 -24.76 0.09
N ASN A 338 8.58 -25.09 -0.25
CA ASN A 338 9.03 -25.21 -1.62
C ASN A 338 8.14 -26.24 -2.37
N GLU A 339 7.80 -25.91 -3.60
CA GLU A 339 7.08 -26.79 -4.54
C GLU A 339 8.04 -27.54 -5.47
#